data_AF-A0A7S1U610-F1
#
_entry.id   AF-A0A7S1U610-F1
#
_cell.length_a   1.000
_cell.length_b   1.000
_cell.length_c   1.000
_cell.angle_alpha   90.00
_cell.angle_beta   90.00
_cell.angle_gamma   90.00
#
_symmetry.space_group_name_H-M   'P 1'
#
loop_
_entity.id
_entity.type
_entity.pdbx_description
1 polymer ?
#
loop_
_entity_poly.entity_id
_entity_poly.type
_entity_poly.pdbx_seq_one_letter_code
_entity_poly.pdbx_strand_id
1 'polypeptide(L)'
;MPLAVVGYDDEAARPAPKQCNCKRSNCLKLYCECFAAGIYCRSDCNCVSCFNNISYENLRMEAVEAILDRNAMAFRPKILPGAKAGSGTAAMVAARHNRGCQCKKSFCLKKYCECFQAGIVCSTRCKCKE
;
A
#
# COMPACT_ATOMS: atom_id res chain seq x y z
N MET A 1 16.12 44.07 18.83
CA MET A 1 16.60 42.87 18.11
C MET A 1 15.57 41.76 18.30
N PRO A 2 14.63 41.56 17.36
CA PRO A 2 13.77 40.39 17.36
C PRO A 2 14.37 39.31 16.45
N LEU A 3 14.55 38.10 16.98
CA LEU A 3 14.84 36.90 16.20
C LEU A 3 13.51 36.31 15.72
N ALA A 4 13.30 36.30 14.41
CA ALA A 4 12.17 35.63 13.80
C ALA A 4 12.38 34.11 13.85
N VAL A 5 11.50 33.40 14.55
CA VAL A 5 11.28 31.96 14.36
C VAL A 5 10.36 31.78 13.15
N VAL A 6 10.94 31.37 12.02
CA VAL A 6 10.16 30.80 10.90
C VAL A 6 9.97 29.32 11.18
N GLY A 7 8.80 28.96 11.70
CA GLY A 7 8.26 27.61 11.58
C GLY A 7 7.76 27.42 10.14
N TYR A 8 8.38 26.50 9.41
CA TYR A 8 7.89 26.04 8.12
C TYR A 8 7.33 24.64 8.34
N ASP A 9 6.02 24.54 8.57
CA ASP A 9 5.29 23.28 8.64
C ASP A 9 5.22 22.68 7.23
N ASP A 10 6.21 21.86 6.87
CA ASP A 10 6.23 21.07 5.63
C ASP A 10 5.30 19.84 5.76
N GLU A 11 4.00 20.12 5.82
CA GLU A 11 2.89 19.15 5.86
C GLU A 11 2.41 18.80 4.43
N ALA A 12 3.31 18.69 3.46
CA ALA A 12 2.95 18.54 2.03
C ALA A 12 3.39 17.21 1.38
N ALA A 13 4.02 16.30 2.12
CA ALA A 13 4.53 15.04 1.55
C ALA A 13 4.11 13.75 2.28
N ARG A 14 3.27 13.83 3.33
CA ARG A 14 2.73 12.62 3.96
C ARG A 14 1.46 12.21 3.21
N PRO A 15 1.43 11.03 2.55
CA PRO A 15 0.24 10.59 1.84
C PRO A 15 -0.94 10.59 2.79
N ALA A 16 -2.08 11.09 2.32
CA ALA A 16 -3.29 11.22 3.12
C ALA A 16 -3.60 9.93 3.89
N PRO A 17 -4.13 10.03 5.12
CA PRO A 17 -4.65 8.91 5.88
C PRO A 17 -5.39 7.90 5.01
N LYS A 18 -4.94 6.65 4.98
CA LYS A 18 -5.72 5.59 4.33
C LYS A 18 -6.97 5.32 5.16
N GLN A 19 -8.12 5.71 4.62
CA GLN A 19 -9.44 5.40 5.17
C GLN A 19 -10.02 4.18 4.44
N CYS A 20 -10.58 3.23 5.18
CA CYS A 20 -11.19 2.05 4.57
C CYS A 20 -12.72 2.04 4.72
N ASN A 21 -13.40 1.34 3.81
CA ASN A 21 -14.87 1.20 3.77
C ASN A 21 -15.27 -0.29 3.86
N CYS A 22 -14.53 -1.07 4.64
CA CYS A 22 -14.66 -2.53 4.67
C CYS A 22 -15.98 -3.00 5.30
N LYS A 23 -16.69 -3.92 4.62
CA LYS A 23 -17.98 -4.46 5.11
C LYS A 23 -17.95 -5.94 5.54
N ARG A 24 -16.93 -6.70 5.12
CA ARG A 24 -16.88 -8.18 5.31
C ARG A 24 -15.52 -8.75 5.70
N SER A 25 -14.50 -7.89 5.82
CA SER A 25 -13.14 -8.33 6.16
C SER A 25 -12.88 -8.29 7.66
N ASN A 26 -13.76 -7.66 8.45
CA ASN A 26 -13.52 -7.23 9.83
C ASN A 26 -12.18 -6.47 9.98
N CYS A 27 -11.69 -5.91 8.88
CA CYS A 27 -10.35 -5.36 8.72
C CYS A 27 -9.19 -6.30 9.08
N LEU A 28 -9.39 -7.62 9.11
CA LEU A 28 -8.34 -8.63 9.36
C LEU A 28 -7.90 -9.38 8.08
N LYS A 29 -8.16 -8.80 6.91
CA LYS A 29 -7.78 -9.34 5.60
C LYS A 29 -7.12 -8.26 4.77
N LEU A 30 -6.22 -8.64 3.86
CA LEU A 30 -5.49 -7.72 2.96
C LEU A 30 -6.39 -6.93 1.98
N TYR A 31 -7.70 -7.19 1.94
CA TYR A 31 -8.67 -6.32 1.27
C TYR A 31 -8.83 -4.96 1.97
N CYS A 32 -8.54 -4.90 3.28
CA CYS A 32 -8.52 -3.65 4.02
C CYS A 32 -7.18 -2.94 3.78
N GLU A 33 -7.24 -1.70 3.29
CA GLU A 33 -6.05 -0.93 2.97
C GLU A 33 -5.24 -0.52 4.20
N CYS A 34 -5.89 -0.34 5.36
CA CYS A 34 -5.24 -0.06 6.63
C CYS A 34 -4.43 -1.30 7.09
N PHE A 35 -5.10 -2.46 7.15
CA PHE A 35 -4.47 -3.71 7.57
C PHE A 35 -3.37 -4.17 6.61
N ALA A 36 -3.58 -4.04 5.29
CA ALA A 36 -2.55 -4.34 4.30
C ALA A 36 -1.32 -3.44 4.41
N ALA A 37 -1.48 -2.21 4.94
CA ALA A 37 -0.39 -1.29 5.24
C ALA A 37 0.22 -1.51 6.63
N GLY A 38 -0.25 -2.51 7.40
CA GLY A 38 0.23 -2.81 8.75
C GLY A 38 -0.21 -1.79 9.81
N ILE A 39 -1.14 -0.89 9.50
CA ILE A 39 -1.63 0.14 10.42
C ILE A 39 -3.02 -0.22 10.95
N TYR A 40 -3.32 0.22 12.18
CA TYR A 40 -4.68 0.13 12.72
C TYR A 40 -5.65 0.98 11.90
N CYS A 41 -6.91 0.54 11.87
CA CYS A 41 -7.99 1.41 11.44
C CYS A 41 -8.12 2.56 12.44
N ARG A 42 -8.32 3.77 11.91
CA ARG A 42 -8.55 4.98 12.70
C ARG A 42 -10.04 5.31 12.79
N SER A 43 -10.38 6.30 13.61
CA SER A 43 -11.76 6.75 13.82
C SER A 43 -12.43 7.31 12.56
N ASP A 44 -11.64 7.71 11.55
CA ASP A 44 -12.09 8.21 10.25
C ASP A 44 -12.33 7.10 9.21
N CYS A 45 -12.24 5.82 9.59
CA CYS A 45 -12.60 4.70 8.72
C CYS A 45 -14.10 4.41 8.77
N ASN A 46 -14.71 4.14 7.60
CA ASN A 46 -16.12 3.76 7.47
C ASN A 46 -16.33 2.23 7.46
N CYS A 47 -15.44 1.48 8.11
CA CYS A 47 -15.53 0.02 8.17
C CYS A 47 -16.56 -0.45 9.20
N VAL A 48 -17.26 -1.54 8.89
CA VAL A 48 -18.23 -2.20 9.78
C VAL A 48 -17.59 -3.40 10.46
N SER A 49 -17.86 -3.58 11.76
CA SER A 49 -17.32 -4.67 12.60
C SER A 49 -15.78 -4.75 12.54
N CYS A 50 -15.12 -3.62 12.80
CA CYS A 50 -13.67 -3.52 12.72
C CYS A 50 -12.97 -4.19 13.91
N PHE A 51 -12.08 -5.15 13.61
CA PHE A 51 -11.18 -5.77 14.59
C PHE A 51 -9.71 -5.41 14.36
N ASN A 52 -9.41 -4.52 13.41
CA ASN A 52 -8.06 -3.97 13.23
C ASN A 52 -7.82 -2.76 14.15
N ASN A 53 -7.83 -3.00 15.46
CA ASN A 53 -7.59 -2.02 16.51
C ASN A 53 -7.01 -2.72 17.75
N ILE A 54 -6.55 -1.92 18.72
CA ILE A 54 -5.86 -2.39 19.93
C ILE A 54 -6.77 -3.32 20.77
N SER A 55 -8.08 -3.07 20.82
CA SER A 55 -9.01 -3.87 21.63
C SER A 55 -9.13 -5.32 21.16
N TYR A 56 -8.79 -5.61 19.89
CA TYR A 56 -8.82 -6.95 19.31
C TYR A 56 -7.43 -7.43 18.87
N GLU A 57 -6.37 -7.00 19.57
CA GLU A 57 -4.99 -7.28 19.17
C GLU A 57 -4.69 -8.76 18.98
N ASN A 58 -5.21 -9.64 19.85
CA ASN A 58 -5.00 -11.08 19.73
C ASN A 58 -5.51 -11.62 18.38
N LEU A 59 -6.74 -11.27 17.97
CA LEU A 59 -7.30 -11.68 16.68
C LEU A 59 -6.54 -11.06 15.51
N ARG A 60 -6.07 -9.82 15.68
CA ARG A 60 -5.25 -9.14 14.68
C ARG A 60 -3.92 -9.86 14.48
N MET A 61 -3.22 -10.22 15.55
CA MET A 61 -1.95 -10.94 15.52
C MET A 61 -2.11 -12.33 14.88
N GLU A 62 -3.13 -13.09 15.27
CA GLU A 62 -3.45 -14.39 14.65
C GLU A 62 -3.66 -14.25 13.13
N ALA A 63 -4.40 -13.23 12.70
CA ALA A 63 -4.63 -12.96 11.28
C ALA A 63 -3.33 -12.59 10.54
N VAL A 64 -2.45 -11.80 11.17
CA VAL A 64 -1.14 -11.44 10.61
C VAL A 64 -0.28 -12.68 10.44
N GLU A 65 -0.15 -13.51 11.47
CA GLU A 65 0.64 -14.74 11.45
C GLU A 65 0.13 -15.71 10.38
N ALA A 66 -1.17 -15.98 10.33
CA ALA A 66 -1.79 -16.85 9.33
C ALA A 66 -1.62 -16.34 7.88
N ILE A 67 -1.42 -15.03 7.68
CA ILE A 67 -1.13 -14.45 6.37
C ILE A 67 0.35 -14.60 6.02
N LEU A 68 1.26 -14.36 6.98
CA LEU A 68 2.69 -14.48 6.78
C LEU A 68 3.13 -15.94 6.55
N ASP A 69 2.49 -16.90 7.24
CA ASP A 69 2.74 -18.33 7.03
C ASP A 69 2.44 -18.77 5.59
N ARG A 70 1.35 -18.24 5.01
CA ARG A 70 1.00 -18.48 3.59
C ARG A 70 1.88 -17.69 2.61
N ASN A 71 2.34 -16.51 3.00
CA ASN A 71 3.17 -15.64 2.17
C ASN A 71 3.96 -14.64 3.02
N ALA A 72 5.24 -14.92 3.24
CA ALA A 72 6.15 -14.06 4.02
C ALA A 72 6.29 -12.62 3.49
N MET A 73 5.96 -12.37 2.21
CA MET A 73 6.00 -11.03 1.61
C MET A 73 4.64 -10.31 1.58
N ALA A 74 3.61 -10.84 2.24
CA ALA A 74 2.24 -10.33 2.16
C ALA A 74 2.05 -8.86 2.58
N PHE A 75 2.82 -8.40 3.55
CA PHE A 75 2.75 -7.03 4.09
C PHE A 75 3.86 -6.11 3.54
N ARG A 76 4.69 -6.59 2.60
CA ARG A 76 5.66 -5.72 1.92
C ARG A 76 4.95 -4.87 0.85
N PRO A 77 5.45 -3.65 0.55
CA PRO A 77 4.91 -2.83 -0.52
C PRO A 77 4.84 -3.62 -1.84
N LYS A 78 3.67 -3.59 -2.49
CA LYS A 78 3.47 -4.25 -3.79
C LYS A 78 4.31 -3.60 -4.89
N ILE A 79 4.53 -2.29 -4.79
CA ILE A 79 5.36 -1.50 -5.69
C ILE A 79 6.65 -1.18 -4.97
N LEU A 80 7.77 -1.63 -5.53
CA LEU A 80 9.08 -1.23 -5.05
C LEU A 80 9.43 0.12 -5.69
N PRO A 81 9.75 1.16 -4.88
CA PRO A 81 10.17 2.44 -5.42
C PRO A 81 11.46 2.26 -6.22
N GLY A 82 11.48 2.86 -7.40
CA GLY A 82 12.67 3.03 -8.21
C GLY A 82 13.31 4.39 -7.98
N ALA A 83 14.57 4.54 -8.36
CA ALA A 83 15.19 5.87 -8.38
C ALA A 83 14.42 6.77 -9.35
N LYS A 84 13.96 7.94 -8.90
CA LYS A 84 13.39 8.94 -9.80
C LYS A 84 14.47 9.39 -10.79
N ALA A 85 14.12 9.46 -12.07
CA ALA A 85 14.97 10.06 -13.09
C ALA A 85 15.30 11.50 -12.67
N GLY A 86 16.53 11.74 -12.19
CA GLY A 86 16.94 13.04 -11.67
C GLY A 86 18.16 13.03 -10.74
N SER A 87 18.56 11.89 -10.15
CA SER A 87 19.80 11.80 -9.37
C SER A 87 20.84 10.98 -10.13
N GLY A 88 21.88 11.67 -10.60
CA GLY A 88 22.71 11.31 -11.75
C GLY A 88 23.77 10.22 -11.58
N THR A 89 23.66 9.24 -10.67
CA THR A 89 24.66 8.14 -10.63
C THR A 89 24.09 6.82 -10.13
N ALA A 90 24.49 5.74 -10.82
CA ALA A 90 24.35 4.30 -10.53
C ALA A 90 22.96 3.68 -10.78
N ALA A 91 22.88 2.86 -11.86
CA ALA A 91 21.81 1.93 -12.24
C ALA A 91 20.38 2.40 -11.95
N MET A 92 19.73 2.98 -12.97
CA MET A 92 18.33 3.39 -12.97
C MET A 92 17.41 2.17 -12.72
N VAL A 93 17.19 1.81 -11.46
CA VAL A 93 16.21 0.78 -11.11
C VAL A 93 14.83 1.43 -11.23
N ALA A 94 14.13 1.14 -12.32
CA ALA A 94 12.76 1.57 -12.51
C ALA A 94 11.85 1.00 -11.41
N ALA A 95 10.86 1.79 -10.98
CA ALA A 95 9.83 1.33 -10.06
C ALA A 95 9.10 0.13 -10.66
N ARG A 96 8.87 -0.92 -9.86
CA ARG A 96 8.32 -2.18 -10.37
C ARG A 96 7.39 -2.86 -9.39
N HIS A 97 6.39 -3.56 -9.93
CA HIS A 97 5.51 -4.41 -9.16
C HIS A 97 6.26 -5.68 -8.71
N ASN A 98 6.38 -5.88 -7.40
CA ASN A 98 7.22 -6.92 -6.80
C ASN A 98 6.83 -8.34 -7.27
N ARG A 99 5.52 -8.62 -7.35
CA ARG A 99 4.97 -9.92 -7.81
C ARG A 99 4.52 -9.93 -9.28
N GLY A 100 4.46 -8.77 -9.94
CA GLY A 100 3.77 -8.57 -11.22
C GLY A 100 2.23 -8.61 -11.18
N CYS A 101 1.58 -7.92 -12.14
CA CYS A 101 0.14 -8.02 -12.40
C CYS A 101 -0.24 -9.37 -13.03
N GLN A 102 -1.54 -9.70 -13.03
CA GLN A 102 -2.10 -10.88 -13.72
C GLN A 102 -3.37 -10.48 -14.51
N CYS A 103 -3.34 -9.30 -15.12
CA CYS A 103 -4.48 -8.71 -15.79
C CYS A 103 -4.92 -9.55 -17.01
N LYS A 104 -6.24 -9.74 -17.18
CA LYS A 104 -6.81 -10.47 -18.32
C LYS A 104 -7.74 -9.63 -19.21
N LYS A 105 -8.35 -8.57 -18.65
CA LYS A 105 -9.39 -7.76 -19.31
C LYS A 105 -9.15 -6.25 -19.21
N SER A 106 -8.26 -5.83 -18.31
CA SER A 106 -7.92 -4.42 -18.15
C SER A 106 -6.89 -3.95 -19.17
N PHE A 107 -6.23 -4.89 -19.89
CA PHE A 107 -5.11 -4.64 -20.78
C PHE A 107 -4.01 -3.77 -20.14
N CYS A 108 -3.94 -3.76 -18.81
CA CYS A 108 -3.08 -2.88 -18.02
C CYS A 108 -3.31 -1.37 -18.25
N LEU A 109 -4.50 -0.97 -18.73
CA LEU A 109 -4.88 0.44 -19.01
C LEU A 109 -6.03 0.94 -18.13
N LYS A 110 -6.41 0.18 -17.10
CA LYS A 110 -7.51 0.50 -16.17
C LYS A 110 -7.04 0.32 -14.74
N LYS A 111 -7.67 1.02 -13.78
CA LYS A 111 -7.35 0.98 -12.34
C LYS A 111 -7.50 -0.40 -11.68
N TYR A 112 -8.08 -1.38 -12.36
CA TYR A 112 -8.05 -2.79 -11.95
C TYR A 112 -6.63 -3.40 -12.03
N CYS A 113 -5.71 -2.81 -12.79
CA CYS A 113 -4.30 -3.19 -12.83
C CYS A 113 -3.53 -2.43 -11.76
N GLU A 114 -2.84 -3.15 -10.88
CA GLU A 114 -2.02 -2.56 -9.81
C GLU A 114 -0.84 -1.75 -10.37
N CYS A 115 -0.26 -2.14 -11.52
CA CYS A 115 0.79 -1.36 -12.20
C CYS A 115 0.23 -0.02 -12.71
N PHE A 116 -0.91 -0.05 -13.40
CA PHE A 116 -1.55 1.15 -13.94
C PHE A 116 -2.00 2.10 -12.82
N GLN A 117 -2.61 1.56 -11.75
CA GLN A 117 -3.02 2.34 -10.59
C GLN A 117 -1.83 3.03 -9.90
N ALA A 118 -0.65 2.40 -9.92
CA ALA A 118 0.58 2.95 -9.37
C ALA A 118 1.37 3.85 -10.35
N GLY A 119 0.88 4.06 -11.58
CA GLY A 119 1.56 4.89 -12.58
C GLY A 119 2.88 4.29 -13.09
N ILE A 120 3.05 2.97 -13.01
CA ILE A 120 4.24 2.27 -13.50
C ILE A 120 3.90 1.35 -14.67
N VAL A 121 4.88 1.13 -15.53
CA VAL A 121 4.77 0.14 -16.61
C VAL A 121 4.87 -1.28 -16.05
N CYS A 122 4.21 -2.22 -16.73
CA CYS A 122 4.39 -3.63 -16.44
C CYS A 122 5.84 -4.05 -16.71
N SER A 123 6.33 -5.00 -15.91
CA SER A 123 7.67 -5.58 -16.04
C SER A 123 7.58 -7.03 -16.50
N THR A 124 8.72 -7.66 -16.76
CA THR A 124 8.83 -9.09 -17.09
C THR A 124 8.23 -10.04 -16.04
N ARG A 125 7.97 -9.56 -14.81
CA ARG A 125 7.28 -10.34 -13.76
C ARG A 125 5.76 -10.40 -13.96
N CYS A 126 5.20 -9.53 -14.79
CA CYS A 126 3.75 -9.43 -15.01
C CYS A 126 3.27 -10.53 -15.95
N LYS A 127 2.22 -11.25 -15.57
CA LYS A 127 1.61 -12.34 -16.36
C LYS A 127 0.30 -11.86 -16.98
N CYS A 128 0.37 -10.77 -17.73
CA CYS A 128 -0.79 -10.02 -18.19
C CYS A 128 -1.12 -10.48 -19.63
N LYS A 129 -2.40 -10.74 -19.91
CA LYS A 129 -2.87 -11.18 -21.23
C LYS A 129 -3.27 -9.97 -22.06
N GLU A 130 -2.92 -10.04 -23.34
CA GLU A 130 -3.35 -9.11 -24.38
C GLU A 130 -4.84 -9.23 -24.71
#